data_AF-A0A9P7JEY3-F1
#
_entry.id   AF-A0A9P7JEY3-F1
#
_cell.length_a   1.000
_cell.length_b   1.000
_cell.length_c   1.000
_cell.angle_alpha   90.00
_cell.angle_beta   90.00
_cell.angle_gamma   90.00
#
_symmetry.space_group_name_H-M   'P 1'
#
loop_
_entity.id
_entity.type
_entity.pdbx_description
1 polymer ?
#
loop_
_entity_poly.entity_id
_entity_poly.type
_entity_poly.pdbx_seq_one_letter_code
_entity_poly.pdbx_strand_id
1 'polypeptide(L)' 'QDVITVAPTGVGKTLMFWVPLLFTGNVVMTVITALNSLGDQNVKELNMLGLTCINVTGQNMSDELFKVSASLLQH' A
#
# COMPACT_ATOMS: atom_id res chain seq x y z
N GLN A 1 -17.37 -2.51 7.93
CA GLN A 1 -17.54 -3.96 8.09
C GLN A 1 -16.17 -4.58 7.94
N ASP A 2 -15.84 -5.55 8.79
CA ASP A 2 -14.52 -6.17 8.78
C ASP A 2 -14.55 -7.40 7.87
N VAL A 3 -13.52 -7.57 7.04
CA VAL A 3 -13.44 -8.64 6.03
C VAL A 3 -12.14 -9.40 6.22
N ILE A 4 -12.24 -10.74 6.29
CA ILE A 4 -11.08 -11.65 6.33
C ILE A 4 -11.09 -12.47 5.04
N THR A 5 -9.96 -12.47 4.33
CA THR A 5 -9.82 -13.22 3.07
C THR A 5 -8.68 -14.23 3.15
N VAL A 6 -9.01 -15.52 2.94
CA VAL A 6 -8.04 -16.62 2.82
C VAL A 6 -8.15 -17.20 1.43
N ALA A 7 -7.01 -17.46 0.79
CA ALA A 7 -6.93 -17.98 -0.57
C ALA A 7 -5.49 -18.47 -0.84
N PRO A 8 -5.24 -19.27 -1.88
CA PRO A 8 -3.90 -19.75 -2.23
C PRO A 8 -2.98 -18.63 -2.78
N THR A 9 -1.67 -18.88 -2.87
CA THR A 9 -0.76 -18.00 -3.63
C THR A 9 -1.08 -18.03 -5.13
N GLY A 10 -0.72 -16.98 -5.87
CA GLY A 10 -0.90 -16.93 -7.33
C GLY A 10 -2.31 -16.59 -7.83
N VAL A 11 -3.33 -16.57 -6.96
CA VAL A 11 -4.72 -16.29 -7.36
C VAL A 11 -5.08 -14.79 -7.41
N GLY A 12 -4.09 -13.90 -7.48
CA GLY A 12 -4.32 -12.46 -7.67
C GLY A 12 -4.80 -11.68 -6.44
N LYS A 13 -4.58 -12.20 -5.23
CA LYS A 13 -4.97 -11.52 -3.97
C LYS A 13 -4.43 -10.10 -3.83
N THR A 14 -3.19 -9.89 -4.23
CA THR A 14 -2.53 -8.58 -4.13
C THR A 14 -3.35 -7.54 -4.89
N LEU A 15 -3.79 -7.86 -6.11
CA LEU A 15 -4.67 -7.00 -6.89
C LEU A 15 -6.02 -6.77 -6.22
N MET A 16 -6.59 -7.78 -5.56
CA MET A 16 -7.86 -7.67 -4.85
C MET A 16 -7.81 -6.65 -3.69
N PHE A 17 -6.65 -6.49 -3.04
CA PHE A 17 -6.45 -5.42 -2.04
C PHE A 17 -6.45 -4.02 -2.64
N TRP A 18 -6.07 -3.86 -3.91
CA TRP A 18 -5.98 -2.57 -4.57
C TRP A 18 -7.28 -2.12 -5.24
N VAL A 19 -8.23 -3.02 -5.45
CA VAL A 19 -9.54 -2.70 -6.06
C VAL A 19 -10.22 -1.51 -5.38
N PRO A 20 -10.30 -1.41 -4.04
CA PRO A 20 -10.84 -0.20 -3.40
C PRO A 20 -10.12 1.08 -3.85
N LEU A 21 -8.78 1.12 -3.84
CA LEU A 21 -8.01 2.30 -4.27
C LEU A 21 -8.29 2.72 -5.72
N LEU A 22 -8.59 1.76 -6.61
CA LEU A 22 -8.84 2.04 -8.02
C LEU A 22 -10.24 2.62 -8.29
N PHE A 23 -11.22 2.33 -7.43
CA PHE A 23 -12.63 2.68 -7.66
C PHE A 23 -13.21 3.67 -6.65
N THR A 24 -12.48 3.99 -5.57
CA THR A 24 -12.85 5.06 -4.64
C THR A 24 -11.84 6.21 -4.72
N GLY A 25 -12.27 7.36 -5.24
CA GLY A 25 -11.45 8.58 -5.21
C GLY A 25 -11.27 9.09 -3.78
N ASN A 26 -10.09 9.67 -3.50
CA ASN A 26 -9.70 10.26 -2.20
C ASN A 26 -9.71 9.29 -1.01
N VAL A 27 -9.07 8.13 -1.18
CA VAL A 27 -8.85 7.18 -0.08
C VAL A 27 -7.36 6.88 0.04
N VAL A 28 -6.85 6.97 1.27
CA VAL A 28 -5.52 6.48 1.62
C VAL A 28 -5.64 5.10 2.24
N MET A 29 -4.83 4.16 1.76
CA MET A 29 -4.76 2.81 2.30
C MET A 29 -3.40 2.56 2.94
N THR A 30 -3.42 2.16 4.21
CA THR A 30 -2.22 1.69 4.92
C THR A 30 -2.18 0.17 4.90
N VAL A 31 -1.12 -0.40 4.32
CA VAL A 31 -0.91 -1.84 4.25
C VAL A 31 0.29 -2.22 5.12
N ILE A 32 0.09 -3.13 6.07
CA ILE A 32 1.15 -3.67 6.90
C ILE A 32 1.63 -4.98 6.29
N THR A 33 2.90 -5.02 5.88
CA THR A 33 3.54 -6.22 5.30
C THR A 33 4.53 -6.84 6.27
N ALA A 34 4.62 -8.17 6.30
CA ALA A 34 5.53 -8.90 7.18
C ALA A 34 7.01 -8.79 6.77
N LEU A 35 7.32 -8.39 5.52
CA LEU A 35 8.68 -8.29 4.98
C LEU A 35 8.82 -7.02 4.16
N ASN A 36 9.97 -6.33 4.29
CA ASN A 36 10.29 -5.13 3.51
C ASN A 36 10.22 -5.38 2.00
N SER A 37 10.70 -6.54 1.55
CA SER A 37 10.70 -6.93 0.13
C SER A 37 9.30 -7.07 -0.46
N LEU A 38 8.29 -7.40 0.35
CA LEU A 38 6.89 -7.35 -0.10
C LEU A 38 6.39 -5.92 -0.24
N GLY A 39 6.78 -5.02 0.68
CA GLY A 39 6.48 -3.59 0.56
C GLY A 39 7.06 -3.00 -0.73
N ASP A 40 8.31 -3.34 -1.06
CA ASP A 40 8.97 -2.88 -2.28
C ASP A 40 8.29 -3.41 -3.55
N GLN A 41 7.87 -4.68 -3.56
CA GLN A 41 7.09 -5.26 -4.66
C GLN A 41 5.76 -4.53 -4.84
N ASN A 42 5.03 -4.27 -3.75
CA ASN A 42 3.77 -3.55 -3.78
C ASN A 42 3.93 -2.13 -4.34
N VAL A 43 4.95 -1.38 -3.88
CA VAL A 43 5.23 -0.03 -4.39
C VAL A 43 5.52 -0.06 -5.89
N LYS A 44 6.31 -1.04 -6.36
CA LYS A 44 6.58 -1.20 -7.78
C LYS A 44 5.29 -1.46 -8.58
N GLU A 45 4.43 -2.34 -8.12
CA GLU A 45 3.14 -2.67 -8.76
C GLU A 45 2.19 -1.47 -8.79
N LEU A 46 2.02 -0.78 -7.67
CA LEU A 46 1.15 0.39 -7.55
C LEU A 46 1.64 1.57 -8.41
N ASN A 47 2.95 1.80 -8.47
CA ASN A 47 3.53 2.81 -9.36
C ASN A 47 3.27 2.47 -10.84
N MET A 48 3.30 1.19 -11.24
CA MET A 48 2.93 0.78 -12.61
C MET A 48 1.44 1.06 -12.92
N LEU A 49 0.59 1.08 -11.89
CA LEU A 49 -0.83 1.46 -12.01
C LEU A 49 -1.05 2.98 -11.92
N GLY A 50 0.01 3.79 -11.79
CA GLY A 50 -0.08 5.24 -11.66
C GLY A 50 -0.50 5.73 -10.28
N LEU A 51 -0.50 4.85 -9.27
CA LEU A 51 -0.88 5.18 -7.90
C LEU A 51 0.34 5.67 -7.12
N THR A 52 0.19 6.80 -6.44
CA THR A 52 1.23 7.33 -5.54
C THR A 52 1.27 6.51 -4.27
N CYS A 53 2.42 5.91 -3.97
CA CYS A 53 2.61 5.05 -2.80
C CYS A 53 4.04 5.16 -2.25
N ILE A 54 4.20 4.86 -0.97
CA ILE A 54 5.49 4.86 -0.27
C ILE A 54 5.62 3.61 0.59
N ASN A 55 6.84 3.05 0.66
CA ASN A 55 7.15 1.98 1.59
C ASN A 55 7.87 2.56 2.81
N VAL A 56 7.33 2.32 4.00
CA VAL A 56 7.92 2.78 5.26
C VAL A 56 8.48 1.58 6.00
N THR A 57 9.79 1.59 6.25
CA THR A 57 10.54 0.51 6.90
C THR A 57 11.41 1.09 8.01
N GLY A 58 11.90 0.24 8.92
CA GLY A 58 12.86 0.69 9.94
C GLY A 58 14.18 1.23 9.37
N GLN A 59 14.51 0.94 8.11
CA GLN A 59 15.79 1.32 7.48
C GLN A 59 15.74 2.69 6.81
N ASN A 60 14.56 3.11 6.31
CA ASN A 60 14.36 4.40 5.66
C ASN A 60 13.56 5.39 6.53
N MET A 61 13.35 5.05 7.80
CA MET A 61 12.60 5.87 8.75
C MET A 61 13.30 7.21 8.95
N SER A 62 12.66 8.29 8.52
CA SER A 62 13.08 9.67 8.77
C SER A 62 11.86 10.55 9.05
N ASP A 63 12.08 11.67 9.75
CA ASP A 63 11.04 12.66 10.00
C ASP A 63 10.43 13.22 8.71
N GLU A 64 11.23 13.29 7.65
CA GLU A 64 10.79 13.74 6.33
C GLU A 64 9.84 12.72 5.69
N LEU A 65 10.15 11.43 5.76
CA LEU A 65 9.28 10.37 5.25
C LEU A 65 7.94 10.35 6.00
N PHE A 66 7.96 10.60 7.31
CA PHE A 66 6.74 10.73 8.11
C PHE A 66 5.89 11.95 7.75
N LYS A 67 6.51 13.09 7.43
CA LYS A 67 5.77 14.27 6.97
C LYS A 67 5.12 14.03 5.61
N VAL A 68 5.84 13.39 4.69
CA VAL A 68 5.31 13.01 3.38
C VAL A 68 4.15 12.03 3.54
N SER A 69 4.28 10.98 4.36
CA SER A 69 3.19 10.04 4.62
C SER A 69 1.97 10.70 5.24
N ALA A 70 2.17 11.63 6.18
CA ALA A 70 1.09 12.39 6.80
C ALA A 70 0.36 13.31 5.81
N SER A 71 1.07 13.89 4.83
CA SER A 71 0.44 14.73 3.80
C SER A 71 -0.52 13.96 2.91
N LEU A 72 -0.27 12.67 2.68
CA LEU A 72 -1.18 11.81 1.91
C LEU A 72 -2.54 11.69 2.61
N LEU A 73 -2.57 11.71 3.94
CA LEU A 73 -3.80 11.59 4.76
C LEU A 73 -4.67 12.85 4.79
N GLN A 74 -4.22 13.97 4.22
CA GLN A 74 -4.89 15.28 4.30
C GLN A 74 -5.79 15.59 3.09
N HIS A 75 -5.88 14.68 2.12
CA HIS A 75 -6.67 14.80 0.89
C HIS A 75 -7.69 13.66 0.79
#